data_AF-A0A850NT06-F1
#
_entry.id   AF-A0A850NT06-F1
#
_cell.length_a   1.000
_cell.length_b   1.000
_cell.length_c   1.000
_cell.angle_alpha   90.00
_cell.angle_beta   90.00
_cell.angle_gamma   90.00
#
_symmetry.space_group_name_H-M   'P 1'
#
loop_
_entity.id
_entity.type
_entity.pdbx_description
1 polymer ?
#
loop_
_entity_poly.entity_id
_entity_poly.type
_entity_poly.pdbx_seq_one_letter_code
_entity_poly.pdbx_strand_id
1 'polypeptide(L)'
;MIRPHPMVVAVLALLAGCAAPSLQTYTLGAPAIATGADALPATATVLRLDRVVLPDYLDTTDITLRDGARIERSPSARWAERLSSAIT
;
A
#
# COMPACT_ATOMS: atom_id res chain seq x y z
N MET A 1 -29.34 11.52 34.70
CA MET A 1 -28.06 10.80 34.55
C MET A 1 -28.36 9.37 34.10
N ILE A 2 -28.13 9.05 32.82
CA ILE A 2 -28.38 7.72 32.25
C ILE A 2 -27.15 6.85 32.55
N ARG A 3 -27.31 5.76 33.33
CA ARG A 3 -26.24 4.78 33.58
C ARG A 3 -26.23 3.78 32.41
N PRO A 4 -25.24 3.83 31.50
CA PRO A 4 -25.18 2.87 30.40
C PRO A 4 -24.93 1.46 30.95
N HIS A 5 -25.73 0.50 30.52
CA HIS A 5 -25.61 -0.90 30.94
C HIS A 5 -24.41 -1.55 30.22
N PRO A 6 -23.58 -2.33 30.93
CA PRO A 6 -22.36 -2.93 30.37
C PRO A 6 -22.65 -3.87 29.18
N MET A 7 -23.83 -4.51 29.19
CA MET A 7 -24.29 -5.36 28.10
C MET A 7 -24.54 -4.59 26.79
N VAL A 8 -25.05 -3.35 26.86
CA VAL A 8 -25.27 -2.51 25.68
C VAL A 8 -23.94 -2.07 25.08
N VAL A 9 -22.95 -1.76 25.93
CA VAL A 9 -21.60 -1.41 25.48
C VAL A 9 -20.93 -2.59 24.79
N ALA A 10 -21.06 -3.80 25.34
CA ALA A 10 -20.49 -5.02 24.75
C ALA A 10 -21.11 -5.35 23.38
N VAL A 11 -22.43 -5.22 23.25
CA VAL A 11 -23.13 -5.44 21.97
C VAL A 11 -22.68 -4.41 20.93
N LEU A 12 -22.63 -3.12 21.28
CA LEU A 12 -22.17 -2.08 20.34
C LEU A 12 -20.72 -2.29 19.90
N ALA A 13 -19.84 -2.76 20.79
CA ALA A 13 -18.45 -3.09 20.44
C ALA A 13 -18.35 -4.27 19.45
N LEU A 14 -19.22 -5.28 19.60
CA LEU A 14 -19.28 -6.43 18.69
C LEU A 14 -19.79 -6.04 17.30
N LEU A 15 -20.80 -5.16 17.21
CA LEU A 15 -21.31 -4.69 15.91
C LEU A 15 -20.30 -3.78 15.17
N ALA A 16 -19.51 -2.99 15.89
CA ALA A 16 -18.51 -2.11 15.28
C ALA A 16 -17.41 -2.88 14.51
N GLY A 17 -17.10 -4.12 14.93
CA GLY A 17 -16.13 -4.97 14.23
C GLY A 17 -16.61 -5.50 12.88
N CYS A 18 -17.93 -5.68 12.69
CA CYS A 18 -18.51 -6.17 11.44
C CYS A 18 -18.57 -5.14 10.31
N ALA A 19 -18.43 -3.84 10.61
CA ALA A 19 -18.51 -2.75 9.64
C ALA A 19 -17.14 -2.27 9.13
N ALA A 20 -16.06 -2.98 9.45
CA ALA A 20 -14.72 -2.60 9.01
C ALA A 20 -14.60 -2.67 7.47
N PRO A 21 -13.98 -1.67 6.82
CA PRO A 21 -13.78 -1.68 5.38
C PRO A 21 -12.88 -2.86 4.96
N SER A 22 -13.17 -3.47 3.81
CA SER A 22 -12.31 -4.53 3.28
C SER A 22 -10.95 -3.94 2.88
N LEU A 23 -9.88 -4.55 3.38
CA LEU A 23 -8.52 -4.17 3.04
C LEU A 23 -8.16 -4.71 1.66
N GLN A 24 -7.82 -3.82 0.74
CA GLN A 24 -7.36 -4.11 -0.61
C GLN A 24 -5.85 -3.95 -0.70
N THR A 25 -5.18 -4.94 -1.28
CA THR A 25 -3.74 -4.93 -1.47
C THR A 25 -3.42 -4.71 -2.95
N TYR A 26 -2.62 -3.68 -3.23
CA TYR A 26 -2.23 -3.28 -4.57
C TYR A 26 -0.75 -3.58 -4.80
N THR A 27 -0.43 -4.03 -6.01
CA THR A 27 0.95 -4.17 -6.49
C THR A 27 1.18 -3.22 -7.65
N LEU A 28 2.41 -2.75 -7.82
CA LEU A 28 2.80 -2.06 -9.03
C LEU A 28 3.06 -3.13 -10.09
N GLY A 29 2.21 -3.16 -11.11
CA GLY A 29 2.38 -4.08 -12.22
C GLY A 29 3.63 -3.70 -13.02
N ALA A 30 4.70 -4.47 -12.89
CA ALA A 30 5.71 -4.54 -13.94
C ALA A 30 5.15 -5.48 -15.03
N PRO A 31 5.11 -5.08 -16.32
CA PRO A 31 4.91 -6.05 -17.37
C PRO A 31 6.06 -7.07 -17.29
N ALA A 32 5.71 -8.30 -16.92
CA ALA A 32 6.65 -9.39 -16.77
C ALA A 32 7.19 -9.77 -18.15
N ILE A 33 8.35 -9.22 -18.51
CA ILE A 33 9.14 -9.58 -19.70
C ILE A 33 8.39 -9.22 -20.99
N ALA A 34 8.99 -8.39 -21.85
CA ALA A 34 8.47 -8.26 -23.21
C ALA A 34 8.50 -9.64 -23.88
N THR A 35 7.34 -10.26 -24.06
CA THR A 35 7.19 -11.54 -24.75
C THR A 35 7.68 -11.34 -26.19
N GLY A 36 8.88 -11.85 -26.49
CA GLY A 36 9.56 -11.66 -27.79
C GLY A 36 10.76 -10.71 -27.78
N ALA A 37 11.34 -10.38 -26.62
CA ALA A 37 12.65 -9.73 -26.58
C ALA A 37 13.74 -10.64 -27.17
N ASP A 38 14.43 -10.16 -28.20
CA ASP A 38 15.62 -10.83 -28.76
C ASP A 38 16.72 -10.96 -27.70
N ALA A 39 17.55 -12.00 -27.84
CA ALA A 39 18.71 -12.18 -26.98
C ALA A 39 19.63 -10.95 -27.08
N LEU A 40 19.98 -10.37 -25.92
CA LEU A 40 20.90 -9.25 -25.86
C LEU A 40 22.30 -9.67 -26.38
N PRO A 41 22.98 -8.82 -27.17
CA PRO A 41 24.34 -9.10 -27.61
C PRO A 41 25.32 -9.09 -26.42
N ALA A 42 26.44 -9.81 -26.52
CA ALA A 42 27.46 -9.86 -25.46
C ALA A 42 28.12 -8.50 -25.16
N THR A 43 27.98 -7.54 -26.08
CA THR A 43 28.45 -6.15 -25.94
C THR A 43 27.36 -5.21 -25.42
N ALA A 44 26.22 -5.73 -24.95
CA ALA A 44 25.15 -4.90 -24.43
C ALA A 44 25.64 -4.07 -23.22
N THR A 45 25.22 -2.81 -23.19
CA THR A 45 25.55 -1.93 -22.06
C THR A 45 24.80 -2.38 -20.83
N VAL A 46 25.53 -2.58 -19.72
CA VAL A 46 24.93 -2.92 -18.43
C VAL A 46 24.45 -1.64 -17.75
N LEU A 47 23.16 -1.60 -17.42
CA LEU A 47 22.59 -0.54 -16.59
C LEU A 47 22.47 -1.05 -15.15
N ARG A 48 23.08 -0.33 -14.21
CA ARG A 48 22.83 -0.55 -12.78
C ARG A 48 21.66 0.32 -12.36
N LEU A 49 20.65 -0.29 -11.76
CA LEU A 49 19.56 0.41 -11.09
C LEU A 49 19.91 0.54 -9.62
N ASP A 50 20.00 1.78 -9.15
CA ASP A 50 20.16 2.08 -7.73
C ASP A 50 18.77 2.21 -7.08
N ARG A 51 18.69 1.98 -5.77
CA ARG A 51 17.42 2.03 -5.03
C ARG A 51 16.83 3.45 -5.08
N VAL A 52 15.52 3.52 -5.30
CA VAL A 52 14.80 4.80 -5.23
C VAL A 52 14.75 5.32 -3.78
N VAL A 53 15.17 6.57 -3.59
CA VAL A 53 15.09 7.28 -2.31
C VAL A 53 13.74 7.99 -2.21
N LEU A 54 12.98 7.65 -1.17
CA LEU A 54 11.68 8.22 -0.88
C LEU A 54 11.70 8.88 0.50
N PRO A 55 10.88 9.91 0.73
CA PRO A 55 10.55 10.37 2.08
C PRO A 55 10.00 9.22 2.94
N ASP A 56 10.30 9.23 4.23
CA ASP A 56 9.90 8.16 5.16
C ASP A 56 8.39 7.90 5.18
N TYR A 57 7.58 8.94 5.00
CA TYR A 57 6.12 8.81 4.97
C TYR A 57 5.58 8.12 3.71
N LEU A 58 6.41 7.99 2.67
CA LEU A 58 6.11 7.24 1.43
C LEU A 58 6.78 5.87 1.39
N ASP A 59 7.90 5.67 2.07
CA ASP A 59 8.64 4.39 2.07
C ASP A 59 8.05 3.34 3.02
N THR A 60 6.76 3.11 2.87
CA THR A 60 5.97 2.16 3.68
C THR A 60 5.08 1.29 2.78
N THR A 61 4.28 0.41 3.39
CA THR A 61 3.21 -0.32 2.69
C THR A 61 1.87 0.43 2.74
N ASP A 62 1.79 1.57 3.41
CA ASP A 62 0.57 2.37 3.47
C ASP A 62 0.41 3.17 2.17
N ILE A 63 -0.80 3.17 1.59
CA ILE A 63 -1.12 4.09 0.49
C ILE A 63 -1.45 5.45 1.10
N THR A 64 -0.68 6.48 0.72
CA THR A 64 -0.92 7.86 1.13
C THR A 64 -1.82 8.57 0.14
N LEU A 65 -2.88 9.22 0.65
CA LEU A 65 -3.78 10.10 -0.07
C LEU A 65 -3.40 11.55 0.23
N ARG A 66 -3.48 12.42 -0.78
CA ARG A 66 -3.27 13.85 -0.61
C ARG A 66 -4.56 14.60 -0.90
N ASP A 67 -4.95 15.46 0.02
CA ASP A 67 -6.08 16.38 -0.08
C ASP A 67 -5.58 17.80 0.19
N GLY A 68 -5.24 18.52 -0.88
CA GLY A 68 -4.56 19.81 -0.80
C GLY A 68 -3.21 19.71 -0.06
N ALA A 69 -3.15 20.34 1.11
CA ALA A 69 -1.98 20.31 2.00
C ALA A 69 -1.99 19.15 3.01
N ARG A 70 -3.06 18.36 3.08
CA ARG A 70 -3.21 17.25 4.03
C ARG A 70 -2.74 15.95 3.40
N ILE A 71 -1.95 15.19 4.16
CA ILE A 71 -1.51 13.83 3.81
C ILE A 71 -2.15 12.87 4.79
N GLU A 72 -2.87 11.88 4.27
CA GLU A 72 -3.55 10.87 5.07
C GLU A 72 -3.22 9.48 4.57
N ARG A 73 -3.36 8.49 5.45
CA ARG A 73 -3.26 7.08 5.05
C ARG A 73 -4.62 6.57 4.62
N SER A 74 -4.65 5.81 3.54
CA SER A 74 -5.86 5.13 3.11
C SER A 74 -6.34 4.18 4.21
N PRO A 75 -7.63 4.19 4.57
CA PRO A 75 -8.17 3.27 5.58
C PRO A 75 -8.35 1.85 5.04
N SER A 76 -8.40 1.67 3.72
CA SER A 76 -8.80 0.42 3.07
C SER A 76 -7.82 -0.09 2.02
N ALA A 77 -6.72 0.62 1.74
CA ALA A 77 -5.78 0.25 0.70
C ALA A 77 -4.34 0.18 1.22
N ARG A 78 -3.60 -0.85 0.79
CA ARG A 78 -2.18 -1.05 1.10
C ARG A 78 -1.42 -1.48 -0.15
N TRP A 79 -0.13 -1.19 -0.17
CA TRP A 79 0.80 -1.84 -1.09
C TRP A 79 1.09 -3.26 -0.61
N ALA A 80 1.31 -4.18 -1.55
CA ALA A 80 1.74 -5.55 -1.28
C ALA A 80 3.14 -5.62 -0.67
N GLU A 81 3.97 -4.63 -0.97
CA GLU A 81 5.34 -4.47 -0.47
C GLU A 81 5.66 -3.00 -0.21
N ARG A 82 6.82 -2.69 0.36
CA ARG A 82 7.23 -1.28 0.57
C ARG A 82 7.33 -0.58 -0.78
N LEU A 83 6.81 0.64 -0.87
CA LEU A 83 6.77 1.36 -2.15
C LEU A 83 8.16 1.49 -2.81
N SER A 84 9.23 1.70 -2.04
CA SER A 84 10.61 1.75 -2.57
C SER A 84 11.05 0.45 -3.26
N SER A 85 10.57 -0.70 -2.78
CA SER A 85 10.82 -2.02 -3.37
C SER A 85 10.06 -2.16 -4.68
N ALA A 86 8.78 -1.82 -4.67
CA ALA A 86 7.90 -2.00 -5.82
C ALA A 86 8.26 -1.12 -7.04
N ILE A 87 8.92 0.03 -6.83
CA ILE A 87 9.28 0.97 -7.89
C ILE A 87 10.71 0.80 -8.43
N THR A 88 11.57 0.08 -7.72
CA THR A 88 12.96 -0.14 -8.12
C THR A 88 13.02 -1.34 -9.05
#